data_AF-A0A7C7JZ72-F1
#
_entry.id   AF-A0A7C7JZ72-F1
#
_cell.length_a   1.000
_cell.length_b   1.000
_cell.length_c   1.000
_cell.angle_alpha   90.00
_cell.angle_beta   90.00
_cell.angle_gamma   90.00
#
_symmetry.space_group_name_H-M   'P 1'
#
loop_
_entity.id
_entity.type
_entity.pdbx_description
1 polymer ?
#
loop_
_entity_poly.entity_id
_entity_poly.type
_entity_poly.pdbx_seq_one_letter_code
_entity_poly.pdbx_strand_id
1 'polypeptide(L)'
;MLDYNSLDEMAKRDFKKHLEECAKAIGGKNYFLQLVESIRDTRPHPLMAKNARFQFSQGNVKWQKVIYKDKVHLLIKLLGENQTNGNLMPKKGDKGFKPVMNLLRTLGPMKFEVNPKNKVNGDGFILHPFDQIDNKTTHLNYIFDAVFFMPMYVVKKALTGAGKKKKRS
;
A
#
# COMPACT_ATOMS: atom_id res chain seq x y z
N MET A 1 -10.17 -1.46 3.64
CA MET A 1 -8.82 -1.09 4.10
C MET A 1 -8.48 -2.02 5.25
N LEU A 2 -7.21 -2.41 5.39
CA LEU A 2 -6.78 -3.26 6.49
C LEU A 2 -7.09 -2.61 7.84
N ASP A 3 -7.89 -3.27 8.67
CA ASP A 3 -8.05 -2.87 10.06
C ASP A 3 -6.88 -3.43 10.88
N TYR A 4 -5.86 -2.60 11.11
CA TYR A 4 -4.69 -2.97 11.90
C TYR A 4 -5.04 -3.39 13.33
N ASN A 5 -6.13 -2.87 13.91
CA ASN A 5 -6.49 -3.20 15.29
C ASN A 5 -7.13 -4.60 15.40
N SER A 6 -7.77 -5.08 14.33
CA SER A 6 -8.37 -6.42 14.27
C SER A 6 -7.37 -7.53 13.98
N LEU A 7 -6.13 -7.21 13.59
CA LEU A 7 -5.07 -8.19 13.38
C LEU A 7 -4.65 -8.85 14.70
N ASP A 8 -4.36 -10.15 14.64
CA ASP A 8 -3.72 -10.85 15.76
C ASP A 8 -2.25 -10.40 15.95
N GLU A 9 -1.65 -10.80 17.08
CA GLU A 9 -0.29 -10.37 17.44
C GLU A 9 0.79 -10.91 16.50
N MET A 10 0.56 -12.06 15.84
CA MET A 10 1.49 -12.62 14.87
C MET A 10 1.45 -11.80 13.58
N ALA A 11 0.26 -11.57 13.02
CA ALA A 11 0.04 -10.75 11.85
C ALA A 11 0.53 -9.32 12.04
N LYS A 12 0.36 -8.72 13.23
CA LYS A 12 0.92 -7.40 13.54
C LYS A 12 2.45 -7.40 13.53
N ARG A 13 3.09 -8.45 14.03
CA ARG A 13 4.56 -8.58 14.03
C ARG A 13 5.10 -8.75 12.62
N ASP A 14 4.47 -9.58 11.81
CA ASP A 14 4.86 -9.82 10.42
C ASP A 14 4.69 -8.55 9.58
N PHE A 15 3.54 -7.87 9.73
CA PHE A 15 3.29 -6.59 9.07
C PHE A 15 4.34 -5.54 9.46
N LYS A 16 4.66 -5.43 10.76
CA LYS A 16 5.71 -4.53 11.24
C LYS A 16 7.07 -4.89 10.63
N LYS A 17 7.43 -6.17 10.58
CA LYS A 17 8.70 -6.64 10.03
C LYS A 17 8.84 -6.23 8.56
N HIS A 18 7.81 -6.48 7.74
CA HIS A 18 7.81 -6.05 6.34
C HIS A 18 7.91 -4.53 6.18
N LEU A 19 7.21 -3.74 7.01
CA LEU A 19 7.35 -2.28 7.00
C LEU A 19 8.78 -1.84 7.37
N GLU A 20 9.42 -2.50 8.33
CA GLU A 20 10.80 -2.20 8.73
C GLU A 20 11.81 -2.56 7.63
N GLU A 21 11.59 -3.65 6.90
CA GLU A 21 12.40 -4.05 5.74
C GLU A 21 12.27 -3.04 4.59
N CYS A 22 11.03 -2.69 4.22
CA CYS A 22 10.78 -1.64 3.22
C CYS A 22 11.40 -0.31 3.63
N ALA A 23 11.29 0.07 4.90
CA ALA A 23 11.89 1.29 5.40
C ALA A 23 13.41 1.26 5.29
N LYS A 24 14.07 0.18 5.72
CA LYS A 24 15.53 0.03 5.60
C LYS A 24 16.00 0.12 4.16
N ALA A 25 15.25 -0.46 3.21
CA ALA A 25 15.60 -0.46 1.79
C ALA A 25 15.61 0.94 1.13
N ILE A 26 15.09 1.98 1.80
CA ILE A 26 15.07 3.35 1.29
C ILE A 26 15.66 4.38 2.26
N GLY A 27 16.41 3.99 3.29
CA GLY A 27 17.11 4.92 4.19
C GLY A 27 16.57 4.98 5.62
N GLY A 28 15.61 4.11 5.95
CA GLY A 28 15.08 3.93 7.30
C GLY A 28 13.68 4.49 7.50
N LYS A 29 13.21 4.42 8.76
CA LYS A 29 11.81 4.70 9.13
C LYS A 29 11.36 6.10 8.73
N ASN A 30 12.19 7.13 8.94
CA ASN A 30 11.84 8.50 8.62
C ASN A 30 11.59 8.71 7.12
N TYR A 31 12.37 8.06 6.25
CA TYR A 31 12.22 8.20 4.80
C TYR A 31 10.95 7.51 4.33
N PHE A 32 10.63 6.34 4.89
CA PHE A 32 9.36 5.67 4.65
C PHE A 32 8.17 6.49 5.13
N LEU A 33 8.24 7.11 6.31
CA LEU A 33 7.16 7.96 6.80
C LEU A 33 6.98 9.21 5.92
N GLN A 34 8.06 9.83 5.43
CA GLN A 34 8.00 10.94 4.48
C GLN A 34 7.36 10.54 3.14
N LEU A 35 7.63 9.33 2.65
CA LEU A 35 6.97 8.77 1.47
C LEU A 35 5.45 8.71 1.68
N VAL A 36 5.01 8.09 2.79
CA VAL A 36 3.58 7.94 3.08
C VAL A 36 2.91 9.30 3.28
N GLU A 37 3.52 10.21 4.03
CA GLU A 37 3.01 11.59 4.21
C GLU A 37 2.86 12.31 2.86
N SER A 38 3.89 12.28 2.02
CA SER A 38 3.86 12.92 0.70
C SER A 38 2.73 12.36 -0.17
N ILE A 39 2.48 11.05 -0.12
CA ILE A 39 1.36 10.43 -0.84
C ILE A 39 0.01 10.93 -0.30
N ARG A 40 -0.15 11.02 1.03
CA ARG A 40 -1.39 11.46 1.67
C ARG A 40 -1.71 12.93 1.42
N ASP A 41 -0.69 13.77 1.26
CA ASP A 41 -0.86 15.22 1.02
C ASP A 41 -1.13 15.53 -0.46
N THR A 42 -0.78 14.63 -1.37
CA THR A 42 -0.90 14.85 -2.81
C THR A 42 -2.35 14.71 -3.30
N ARG A 43 -2.82 15.71 -4.05
CA ARG A 43 -4.11 15.69 -4.77
C ARG A 43 -3.88 16.14 -6.23
N PRO A 44 -4.45 15.47 -7.25
CA PRO A 44 -5.20 14.20 -7.18
C PRO A 44 -4.33 13.03 -6.70
N HIS A 45 -4.95 11.89 -6.37
CA HIS A 45 -4.23 10.75 -5.80
C HIS A 45 -3.00 10.35 -6.66
N PRO A 46 -1.81 10.09 -6.08
CA PRO A 46 -0.57 9.84 -6.83
C PRO A 46 -0.64 8.74 -7.90
N LEU A 47 -1.43 7.69 -7.65
CA LEU A 47 -1.66 6.63 -8.66
C LEU A 47 -2.21 7.15 -10.00
N MET A 48 -2.85 8.33 -10.02
CA MET A 48 -3.36 8.98 -11.22
C MET A 48 -2.30 9.79 -11.98
N ALA A 49 -1.02 9.78 -11.56
CA ALA A 49 0.04 10.54 -12.20
C ALA A 49 0.21 10.13 -13.69
N LYS A 50 0.18 11.13 -14.58
CA LYS A 50 0.24 10.94 -16.05
C LYS A 50 1.54 10.30 -16.55
N ASN A 51 2.61 10.39 -15.78
CA ASN A 51 3.92 9.82 -16.09
C ASN A 51 4.19 8.50 -15.34
N ALA A 52 3.17 7.93 -14.69
CA ALA A 52 3.28 6.71 -13.87
C ALA A 52 4.42 6.80 -12.82
N ARG A 53 4.62 7.99 -12.27
CA ARG A 53 5.69 8.28 -11.32
C ARG A 53 5.22 9.27 -10.25
N PHE A 54 5.67 9.04 -9.04
CA PHE A 54 5.51 9.95 -7.90
C PHE A 54 6.87 10.28 -7.31
N GLN A 55 7.15 11.55 -7.04
CA GLN A 55 8.41 12.00 -6.44
C GLN A 55 8.14 12.51 -5.02
N PHE A 56 9.09 12.26 -4.12
CA PHE A 56 9.08 12.79 -2.75
C PHE A 56 10.50 13.22 -2.38
N SER A 57 10.66 13.89 -1.23
CA SER A 57 11.93 14.47 -0.78
C SER A 57 13.12 13.50 -0.86
N GLN A 58 12.92 12.25 -0.48
CA GLN A 58 13.98 11.24 -0.35
C GLN A 58 14.02 10.22 -1.48
N GLY A 59 13.16 10.33 -2.50
CA GLY A 59 13.12 9.30 -3.54
C GLY A 59 11.97 9.44 -4.53
N ASN A 60 11.63 8.33 -5.18
CA ASN A 60 10.48 8.25 -6.06
C ASN A 60 9.84 6.87 -6.07
N VAL A 61 8.58 6.81 -6.49
CA VAL A 61 7.86 5.59 -6.82
C VAL A 61 7.55 5.61 -8.31
N LYS A 62 7.85 4.53 -9.03
CA LYS A 62 7.57 4.40 -10.47
C LYS A 62 6.78 3.12 -10.73
N TRP A 63 5.84 3.17 -11.65
CA TRP A 63 5.11 2.00 -12.16
C TRP A 63 5.00 2.04 -13.68
N GLN A 64 4.51 0.96 -14.30
CA GLN A 64 4.70 0.73 -15.73
C GLN A 64 3.80 1.59 -16.64
N LYS A 65 2.58 1.90 -16.20
CA LYS A 65 1.57 2.56 -17.04
C LYS A 65 0.63 3.43 -16.22
N VAL A 66 0.06 4.44 -16.86
CA VAL A 66 -0.91 5.35 -16.22
C VAL A 66 -2.11 4.58 -15.71
N ILE A 67 -2.58 4.91 -14.51
CA ILE A 67 -3.80 4.36 -13.94
C ILE A 67 -4.87 5.44 -14.05
N TYR A 68 -5.88 5.16 -14.86
CA TYR A 68 -6.96 6.11 -15.11
C TYR A 68 -7.81 6.35 -13.84
N LYS A 69 -8.40 7.55 -13.77
CA LYS A 69 -9.18 8.02 -12.61
C LYS A 69 -10.30 7.07 -12.22
N ASP A 70 -11.00 6.48 -13.19
CA ASP A 70 -12.06 5.50 -12.98
C ASP A 70 -11.57 4.27 -12.19
N LYS A 71 -10.37 3.79 -12.51
CA LYS A 71 -9.74 2.63 -11.85
C LYS A 71 -9.35 2.93 -10.42
N VAL A 72 -8.72 4.09 -10.20
CA VAL A 72 -8.33 4.50 -8.83
C VAL A 72 -9.57 4.74 -7.97
N HIS A 73 -10.60 5.38 -8.50
CA HIS A 73 -11.86 5.58 -7.78
C HIS A 73 -12.56 4.25 -7.48
N LEU A 74 -12.60 3.33 -8.43
CA LEU A 74 -13.16 1.99 -8.21
C LEU A 74 -12.39 1.24 -7.12
N LEU A 75 -11.06 1.29 -7.14
CA LEU A 75 -10.23 0.68 -6.09
C LEU A 75 -10.55 1.28 -4.72
N ILE A 76 -10.57 2.61 -4.58
CA ILE A 76 -10.89 3.28 -3.31
C ILE A 76 -12.29 2.88 -2.82
N LYS A 77 -13.28 2.83 -3.72
CA LYS A 77 -14.64 2.39 -3.40
C LYS A 77 -14.65 0.96 -2.84
N LEU A 78 -13.98 0.02 -3.52
CA LEU A 78 -13.86 -1.36 -3.06
C LEU A 78 -13.19 -1.46 -1.69
N LEU A 79 -12.19 -0.61 -1.41
CA LEU A 79 -11.53 -0.59 -0.10
C LEU A 79 -12.42 -0.05 1.01
N GLY A 80 -13.40 0.81 0.70
CA GLY A 80 -14.40 1.29 1.65
C GLY A 80 -15.50 0.26 1.94
N GLU A 81 -15.93 -0.49 0.92
CA GLU A 81 -17.05 -1.44 1.02
C GLU A 81 -16.64 -2.81 1.59
N ASN A 82 -15.42 -3.28 1.34
CA ASN A 82 -14.96 -4.64 1.70
C ASN A 82 -14.53 -4.82 3.18
N GLN A 83 -15.22 -4.21 4.14
CA GLN A 83 -14.87 -4.34 5.57
C GLN A 83 -15.09 -5.74 6.14
N THR A 84 -15.85 -6.63 5.48
CA THR A 84 -16.24 -7.93 6.05
C THR A 84 -15.26 -9.07 5.75
N ASN A 85 -14.72 -9.22 4.53
CA ASN A 85 -13.89 -10.38 4.15
C ASN A 85 -12.56 -10.05 3.43
N GLY A 86 -12.29 -8.80 3.06
CA GLY A 86 -11.03 -8.41 2.39
C GLY A 86 -10.82 -8.89 0.95
N ASN A 87 -11.67 -9.79 0.43
CA ASN A 87 -11.59 -10.30 -0.94
C ASN A 87 -12.10 -9.27 -1.96
N LEU A 88 -11.24 -8.89 -2.91
CA LEU A 88 -11.56 -7.98 -4.01
C LEU A 88 -12.22 -8.68 -5.20
N MET A 89 -12.21 -10.01 -5.24
CA MET A 89 -12.79 -10.77 -6.35
C MET A 89 -14.32 -10.80 -6.26
N PRO A 90 -15.06 -10.28 -7.26
CA PRO A 90 -16.53 -10.31 -7.27
C PRO A 90 -17.05 -11.72 -7.57
N LYS A 91 -18.25 -12.06 -7.07
CA LYS A 91 -18.93 -13.30 -7.46
C LYS A 91 -19.54 -13.15 -8.85
N LYS A 92 -19.58 -14.25 -9.60
CA LYS A 92 -20.19 -14.27 -10.93
C LYS A 92 -21.68 -13.92 -10.80
N GLY A 93 -22.11 -12.87 -11.50
CA GLY A 93 -23.48 -12.33 -11.41
C GLY A 93 -23.60 -11.03 -10.62
N ASP A 94 -22.57 -10.65 -9.84
CA ASP A 94 -22.59 -9.40 -9.08
C ASP A 94 -22.61 -8.16 -9.99
N LYS A 95 -23.39 -7.15 -9.56
CA LYS A 95 -23.39 -5.83 -10.18
C LYS A 95 -22.00 -5.21 -10.01
N GLY A 96 -21.24 -5.11 -11.11
CA GLY A 96 -19.86 -4.61 -11.09
C GLY A 96 -18.79 -5.68 -11.36
N PHE A 97 -19.18 -6.94 -11.59
CA PHE A 97 -18.25 -8.03 -11.91
C PHE A 97 -17.24 -7.66 -13.01
N LYS A 98 -17.73 -7.17 -14.17
CA LYS A 98 -16.88 -6.78 -15.30
C LYS A 98 -15.91 -5.63 -14.94
N PRO A 99 -16.37 -4.48 -14.39
CA PRO A 99 -15.48 -3.42 -13.93
C PRO A 99 -14.39 -3.87 -12.95
N VAL A 100 -14.74 -4.66 -11.93
CA VAL A 100 -13.78 -5.11 -10.91
C VAL A 100 -12.78 -6.10 -11.50
N MET A 101 -13.23 -7.06 -12.32
CA MET A 101 -12.31 -7.96 -13.02
C MET A 101 -11.37 -7.22 -13.97
N ASN A 102 -11.83 -6.16 -14.63
CA ASN A 102 -10.98 -5.33 -15.47
C ASN A 102 -9.94 -4.55 -14.65
N LEU A 103 -10.31 -4.05 -13.47
CA LEU A 103 -9.39 -3.43 -12.51
C LEU A 103 -8.30 -4.42 -12.07
N LEU A 104 -8.70 -5.62 -11.61
CA LEU A 104 -7.78 -6.66 -11.14
C LEU A 104 -6.79 -7.07 -12.23
N ARG A 105 -7.25 -7.30 -13.47
CA ARG A 105 -6.38 -7.61 -14.61
C ARG A 105 -5.44 -6.46 -14.99
N THR A 106 -5.87 -5.22 -14.77
CA THR A 106 -5.07 -4.05 -15.12
C THR A 106 -3.94 -3.81 -14.12
N LEU A 107 -4.25 -3.89 -12.83
CA LEU A 107 -3.34 -3.57 -11.73
C LEU A 107 -2.54 -4.78 -11.25
N GLY A 108 -3.07 -6.01 -11.35
CA GLY A 108 -2.42 -7.23 -10.88
C GLY A 108 -0.98 -7.43 -11.36
N PRO A 109 -0.66 -7.28 -12.66
CA PRO A 109 0.71 -7.46 -13.15
C PRO A 109 1.62 -6.24 -12.90
N MET A 110 1.11 -5.15 -12.31
CA MET A 110 1.92 -3.95 -12.09
C MET A 110 2.95 -4.17 -10.97
N LYS A 111 4.05 -3.42 -11.10
CA LYS A 111 5.14 -3.34 -10.12
C LYS A 111 5.36 -1.88 -9.81
N PHE A 112 5.44 -1.56 -8.53
CA PHE A 112 5.68 -0.22 -8.04
C PHE A 112 7.06 -0.19 -7.40
N GLU A 113 8.01 0.35 -8.14
CA GLU A 113 9.40 0.44 -7.75
C GLU A 113 9.59 1.69 -6.89
N VAL A 114 9.82 1.47 -5.60
CA VAL A 114 10.16 2.53 -4.64
C VAL A 114 11.68 2.62 -4.58
N ASN A 115 12.22 3.75 -5.02
CA ASN A 115 13.66 3.97 -5.13
C ASN A 115 14.09 5.16 -4.27
N PRO A 116 15.14 5.05 -3.44
CA PRO A 116 15.70 6.21 -2.77
C PRO A 116 16.42 7.11 -3.79
N LYS A 117 16.50 8.40 -3.47
CA LYS A 117 17.18 9.40 -4.31
C LYS A 117 18.68 9.16 -4.39
N ASN A 118 19.28 8.72 -3.27
CA ASN A 118 20.68 8.35 -3.18
C ASN A 118 20.80 6.85 -2.89
N LYS A 119 21.57 6.13 -3.71
CA LYS A 119 21.79 4.69 -3.62
C LYS A 119 22.49 4.24 -2.33
N VAL A 120 23.23 5.14 -1.67
CA VAL A 120 23.79 4.87 -0.33
C VAL A 120 22.69 4.58 0.71
N ASN A 121 21.47 5.06 0.48
CA ASN A 121 20.34 4.84 1.38
C ASN A 121 19.62 3.50 1.13
N GLY A 122 20.08 2.69 0.18
CA GLY A 122 19.52 1.37 -0.14
C GLY A 122 19.15 1.19 -1.60
N ASP A 123 18.80 -0.04 -1.96
CA ASP A 123 18.50 -0.42 -3.34
C ASP A 123 17.06 -0.11 -3.76
N GLY A 124 16.19 0.20 -2.79
CA GLY A 124 14.76 0.28 -3.00
C GLY A 124 14.04 -1.05 -2.84
N PHE A 125 12.74 -1.07 -3.14
CA PHE A 125 11.92 -2.27 -3.09
C PHE A 125 10.79 -2.20 -4.12
N ILE A 126 10.18 -3.35 -4.40
CA ILE A 126 9.07 -3.48 -5.33
C ILE A 126 7.81 -3.81 -4.56
N LEU A 127 6.73 -3.08 -4.82
CA LEU A 127 5.39 -3.40 -4.36
C LEU A 127 4.53 -3.97 -5.48
N HIS A 128 3.70 -4.92 -5.09
CA HIS A 128 2.62 -5.45 -5.91
C HIS A 128 1.29 -4.97 -5.32
N PRO A 129 0.29 -4.61 -6.14
CA PRO A 129 -0.99 -4.14 -5.62
C PRO A 129 -1.78 -5.21 -4.86
N PHE A 130 -1.67 -6.46 -5.30
CA PHE A 130 -2.53 -7.54 -4.84
C PHE A 130 -1.74 -8.78 -4.45
N ASP A 131 -2.27 -9.48 -3.46
CA ASP A 131 -1.85 -10.83 -3.11
C ASP A 131 -2.93 -11.80 -3.62
N GLN A 132 -2.56 -12.67 -4.55
CA GLN A 132 -3.44 -13.72 -5.04
C GLN A 132 -3.30 -14.94 -4.13
N ILE A 133 -4.33 -15.23 -3.35
CA ILE A 133 -4.35 -16.38 -2.44
C ILE A 133 -4.74 -17.64 -3.22
N ASP A 134 -5.76 -17.53 -4.07
CA ASP A 134 -6.23 -18.60 -4.94
C ASP A 134 -6.95 -18.04 -6.18
N ASN A 135 -7.59 -18.90 -6.98
CA ASN A 135 -8.29 -18.53 -8.21
C ASN A 135 -9.59 -17.73 -8.02
N LYS A 136 -10.04 -17.56 -6.77
CA LYS A 136 -11.28 -16.91 -6.32
C LYS A 136 -11.04 -15.85 -5.23
N THR A 137 -9.82 -15.77 -4.71
CA THR A 137 -9.47 -14.90 -3.59
C THR A 137 -8.28 -14.02 -3.95
N THR A 138 -8.50 -12.71 -3.97
CA THR A 138 -7.47 -11.70 -4.22
C THR A 138 -7.61 -10.59 -3.21
N HIS A 139 -6.57 -10.35 -2.42
CA HIS A 139 -6.54 -9.30 -1.40
C HIS A 139 -5.69 -8.13 -1.87
N LEU A 140 -5.97 -6.94 -1.34
CA LEU A 140 -5.01 -5.84 -1.47
C LEU A 140 -3.76 -6.19 -0.66
N ASN A 141 -2.59 -6.05 -1.27
CA ASN A 141 -1.33 -6.26 -0.57
C ASN A 141 -1.20 -5.27 0.59
N TYR A 142 -0.86 -5.76 1.78
CA TYR A 142 -0.90 -4.93 2.99
C TYR A 142 0.15 -3.82 2.99
N ILE A 143 1.31 -4.02 2.36
CA ILE A 143 2.32 -2.95 2.23
C ILE A 143 1.90 -1.95 1.17
N PHE A 144 1.27 -2.40 0.08
CA PHE A 144 0.65 -1.49 -0.88
C PHE A 144 -0.46 -0.65 -0.23
N ASP A 145 -1.31 -1.24 0.60
CA ASP A 145 -2.32 -0.53 1.40
C ASP A 145 -1.66 0.49 2.32
N ALA A 146 -0.62 0.08 3.06
CA ALA A 146 0.15 0.95 3.94
C ALA A 146 0.70 2.17 3.22
N VAL A 147 1.27 1.98 2.03
CA VAL A 147 1.89 3.05 1.25
C VAL A 147 0.84 3.98 0.63
N PHE A 148 -0.24 3.45 0.04
CA PHE A 148 -1.14 4.26 -0.78
C PHE A 148 -2.43 4.72 -0.11
N PHE A 149 -2.99 3.98 0.85
CA PHE A 149 -4.32 4.29 1.38
C PHE A 149 -4.37 4.40 2.89
N MET A 150 -3.69 3.53 3.63
CA MET A 150 -3.77 3.45 5.09
C MET A 150 -3.51 4.81 5.78
N PRO A 151 -4.31 5.21 6.80
CA PRO A 151 -4.09 6.44 7.51
C PRO A 151 -2.70 6.52 8.13
N MET A 152 -2.10 7.71 8.10
CA MET A 152 -0.73 7.92 8.56
C MET A 152 -0.53 7.48 10.02
N TYR A 153 -1.51 7.71 10.89
CA TYR A 153 -1.42 7.32 12.29
C TYR A 153 -1.33 5.79 12.48
N VAL A 154 -1.98 5.01 11.61
CA VAL A 154 -1.91 3.53 11.64
C VAL A 154 -0.53 3.06 11.21
N VAL A 155 0.00 3.61 10.12
CA VAL A 155 1.35 3.29 9.62
C VAL A 155 2.40 3.64 10.67
N LYS A 156 2.30 4.82 11.31
CA LYS A 156 3.18 5.22 12.42
C LYS A 156 3.08 4.20 13.57
N LYS A 157 1.87 3.88 14.03
CA LYS A 157 1.62 2.90 15.12
C LYS A 157 2.24 1.54 14.81
N ALA A 158 2.08 1.04 13.58
CA ALA A 158 2.64 -0.23 13.16
C ALA A 158 4.18 -0.23 13.13
N LEU A 159 4.80 0.83 12.58
CA LEU A 159 6.25 0.89 12.37
C LEU A 159 7.04 1.21 13.65
N THR A 160 6.52 2.03 14.55
CA THR A 160 7.19 2.38 15.81
C THR A 160 6.81 1.45 16.96
N GLY A 161 5.72 0.69 16.80
CA GLY A 161 5.00 0.06 17.91
C GLY A 161 4.27 1.11 18.75
N ALA A 162 3.26 0.70 19.51
CA ALA A 162 2.81 1.50 20.65
C ALA A 162 4.05 1.70 21.53
N GLY A 163 4.50 2.95 21.71
CA GLY A 163 5.71 3.23 22.48
C GLY A 163 5.67 2.43 23.77
N LYS A 164 6.64 1.52 23.98
CA LYS A 164 6.85 0.96 25.31
C LYS A 164 7.03 2.19 26.19
N LYS A 165 6.05 2.49 27.05
CA LYS A 165 6.25 3.42 28.16
C LYS A 165 7.54 2.93 28.81
N LYS A 166 8.64 3.67 28.68
CA LYS A 166 9.84 3.41 29.46
C LYS A 166 9.37 3.38 30.90
N LYS A 167 9.33 2.20 31.53
CA LYS A 167 9.31 2.14 32.99
C LYS A 167 10.59 2.86 33.39
N ARG A 168 10.45 4.09 33.86
CA ARG A 168 11.50 4.78 34.58
C ARG A 168 11.74 3.93 35.82
N SER A 169 12.83 3.17 35.80
CA SER A 169 13.44 2.65 37.01
C SER A 169 14.10 3.79 37.76
#